data_AF-A0A7D5MTW7-F1
#
_entry.id   AF-A0A7D5MTW7-F1
#
_cell.length_a   1.000
_cell.length_b   1.000
_cell.length_c   1.000
_cell.angle_alpha   90.00
_cell.angle_beta   90.00
_cell.angle_gamma   90.00
#
_symmetry.space_group_name_H-M   'P 1'
#
loop_
_entity.id
_entity.type
_entity.pdbx_description
1 polymer ?
#
loop_
_entity_poly.entity_id
_entity_poly.type
_entity_poly.pdbx_seq_one_letter_code
_entity_poly.pdbx_strand_id
1 'polypeptide(L)'
;MAKRLAILLRRDQGVRVVLTRDDDKTVSLAHRVEISNAAAADLFISIHANSLGDARANAVETYYFGAPADGDTWRLAQQENAESGMPIGAFRELVATLGDTLKRQESVTLAHFVQTQLLAVVMRRTGPLGAGVKVAPFVVLMGLRLRACWRR
;
A
#
# COMPACT_ATOMS: atom_id res chain seq x y z
N MET A 1 -9.40 2.10 10.88
CA MET A 1 -9.29 0.77 10.23
C MET A 1 -8.06 -0.02 10.70
N ALA A 2 -6.86 0.57 10.67
CA ALA A 2 -5.60 -0.12 11.04
C ALA A 2 -5.60 -0.78 12.43
N LYS A 3 -6.12 -0.11 13.48
CA LYS A 3 -6.20 -0.69 14.85
C LYS A 3 -6.97 -2.01 14.91
N ARG A 4 -8.08 -2.11 14.17
CA ARG A 4 -8.89 -3.33 14.11
C ARG A 4 -8.13 -4.46 13.42
N LEU A 5 -7.44 -4.17 12.31
CA LEU A 5 -6.59 -5.15 11.64
C LEU A 5 -5.48 -5.65 12.57
N ALA A 6 -4.82 -4.73 13.29
CA ALA A 6 -3.78 -5.08 14.25
C ALA A 6 -4.28 -6.01 15.36
N ILE A 7 -5.48 -5.74 15.91
CA ILE A 7 -6.10 -6.60 16.93
C ILE A 7 -6.35 -8.01 16.38
N LEU A 8 -6.85 -8.12 15.14
CA LEU A 8 -7.14 -9.42 14.54
C LEU A 8 -5.87 -10.21 14.25
N LEU A 9 -4.85 -9.56 13.66
CA LEU A 9 -3.56 -10.18 13.36
C LEU A 9 -2.82 -10.67 14.61
N ARG A 10 -2.89 -9.90 15.71
CA ARG A 10 -2.27 -10.29 17.00
C ARG A 10 -2.89 -11.52 17.66
N ARG A 11 -4.04 -12.02 17.17
CA ARG A 11 -4.64 -13.26 17.69
C ARG A 11 -3.94 -14.52 17.19
N ASP A 12 -3.20 -14.41 16.09
CA ASP A 12 -2.46 -15.53 15.52
C ASP A 12 -1.10 -15.67 16.22
N GLN A 13 -0.74 -16.89 16.60
CA GLN A 13 0.54 -17.17 17.25
C GLN A 13 1.66 -17.09 16.22
N GLY A 14 2.55 -16.10 16.38
CA GLY A 14 3.68 -15.87 15.47
C GLY A 14 3.62 -14.55 14.71
N VAL A 15 2.54 -13.77 14.83
CA VAL A 15 2.43 -12.47 14.15
C VAL A 15 2.71 -11.32 15.11
N ARG A 16 3.82 -10.60 14.89
CA ARG A 16 4.13 -9.36 15.59
C ARG A 16 3.67 -8.15 14.77
N VAL A 17 2.77 -7.35 15.33
CA VAL A 17 2.23 -6.15 14.65
C VAL A 17 2.79 -4.87 15.25
N VAL A 18 3.50 -4.10 14.43
CA VAL A 18 3.96 -2.74 14.72
C VAL A 18 3.12 -1.74 13.91
N LEU A 19 2.61 -0.70 14.57
CA LEU A 19 1.91 0.40 13.89
C LEU A 19 2.87 1.56 13.70
N THR A 20 2.82 2.23 12.54
CA THR A 20 3.59 3.45 12.29
C THR A 20 3.04 4.67 13.06
N ARG A 21 1.77 4.59 13.51
CA ARG A 21 1.13 5.49 14.46
C ARG A 21 -0.05 4.80 15.15
N ASP A 22 -0.36 5.22 16.37
CA ASP A 22 -1.44 4.70 17.22
C ASP A 22 -2.45 5.79 17.64
N ASP A 23 -2.21 7.03 17.24
CA ASP A 23 -3.02 8.23 17.46
C ASP A 23 -3.20 9.00 16.14
N ASP A 24 -3.84 10.16 16.20
CA ASP A 24 -4.10 11.00 15.03
C ASP A 24 -2.98 11.99 14.73
N LYS A 25 -1.72 11.53 14.81
CA LYS A 25 -0.56 12.31 14.40
C LYS A 25 -0.18 12.05 12.95
N THR A 26 0.32 13.09 12.30
CA THR A 26 0.95 12.97 10.99
C THR A 26 2.33 12.32 11.14
N VAL A 27 2.59 11.28 10.35
CA VAL A 27 3.91 10.63 10.26
C VAL A 27 4.34 10.69 8.80
N SER A 28 5.52 11.28 8.56
CA SER A 28 6.07 11.44 7.21
C SER A 28 6.31 10.09 6.54
N LEU A 29 6.32 10.08 5.20
CA LEU A 29 6.57 8.85 4.44
C LEU A 29 7.92 8.22 4.78
N ALA A 30 8.97 9.05 4.92
CA ALA A 30 10.31 8.60 5.29
C ALA A 30 10.32 7.93 6.68
N HIS A 31 9.66 8.55 7.67
CA HIS A 31 9.62 8.00 9.03
C HIS A 31 8.84 6.66 9.08
N ARG A 32 7.81 6.47 8.25
CA ARG A 32 7.12 5.18 8.14
C ARG A 32 8.05 4.07 7.65
N VAL A 33 8.89 4.38 6.66
CA VAL A 33 9.91 3.47 6.14
C VAL A 33 10.95 3.14 7.21
N GLU A 34 11.44 4.16 7.93
CA GLU A 34 12.39 3.99 9.03
C GLU A 34 11.86 3.06 10.13
N ILE A 35 10.62 3.28 10.59
CA ILE A 35 9.96 2.40 11.58
C ILE A 35 9.92 0.96 11.08
N SER A 36 9.53 0.76 9.82
CA SER A 36 9.37 -0.58 9.25
C SER A 36 10.71 -1.31 9.11
N ASN A 37 11.77 -0.60 8.72
CA ASN A 37 13.12 -1.15 8.63
C ASN A 37 13.72 -1.42 10.02
N ALA A 38 13.56 -0.49 10.98
CA ALA A 38 14.04 -0.66 12.36
C ALA A 38 13.33 -1.82 13.07
N ALA A 39 12.06 -2.06 12.75
CA ALA A 39 11.31 -3.21 13.25
C ALA A 39 11.73 -4.53 12.60
N ALA A 40 12.60 -4.52 11.57
CA ALA A 40 12.91 -5.69 10.73
C ALA A 40 11.63 -6.42 10.28
N ALA A 41 10.64 -5.66 9.82
CA ALA A 41 9.34 -6.23 9.44
C ALA A 41 9.47 -7.16 8.22
N ASP A 42 8.71 -8.25 8.16
CA ASP A 42 8.67 -9.09 6.95
C ASP A 42 7.65 -8.58 5.91
N LEU A 43 6.71 -7.75 6.37
CA LEU A 43 5.56 -7.25 5.63
C LEU A 43 5.20 -5.83 6.05
N PHE A 44 4.98 -4.95 5.08
CA PHE A 44 4.41 -3.62 5.29
C PHE A 44 3.06 -3.46 4.59
N ILE A 45 2.07 -2.95 5.32
CA ILE A 45 0.73 -2.66 4.80
C ILE A 45 0.41 -1.20 5.06
N SER A 46 0.27 -0.40 4.01
CA SER A 46 -0.26 0.96 4.13
C SER A 46 -1.77 0.94 3.93
N ILE A 47 -2.55 1.55 4.84
CA ILE A 47 -4.02 1.57 4.78
C ILE A 47 -4.50 2.99 4.64
N HIS A 48 -5.19 3.27 3.54
CA HIS A 48 -5.73 4.56 3.16
C HIS A 48 -7.25 4.45 2.96
N ALA A 49 -7.94 5.58 3.05
CA ALA A 49 -9.36 5.71 2.73
C ALA A 49 -9.50 7.02 1.97
N ASN A 50 -9.44 6.96 0.64
CA ASN A 50 -9.33 8.14 -0.20
C ASN A 50 -10.68 8.47 -0.83
N SER A 51 -11.08 9.75 -0.80
CA SER A 51 -12.23 10.24 -1.55
C SER A 51 -11.87 10.41 -3.03
N LEU A 52 -12.58 9.71 -3.92
CA LEU A 52 -12.66 10.06 -5.35
C LEU A 52 -13.99 10.78 -5.53
N GLY A 53 -13.99 11.91 -6.24
CA GLY A 53 -15.20 12.69 -6.53
C GLY A 53 -16.19 12.02 -7.49
N ASP A 54 -16.17 10.69 -7.63
CA ASP A 54 -16.94 9.94 -8.62
C ASP A 54 -17.58 8.68 -8.01
N ALA A 55 -18.64 8.15 -8.65
CA ALA A 55 -19.54 7.09 -8.17
C ALA A 55 -18.89 5.72 -7.86
N ARG A 56 -17.56 5.59 -8.06
CA ARG A 56 -16.75 4.42 -7.66
C ARG A 56 -16.33 4.44 -6.18
N ALA A 57 -16.95 5.30 -5.36
CA ALA A 57 -16.62 5.54 -3.94
C ALA A 57 -16.59 4.28 -3.04
N ASN A 58 -17.16 3.15 -3.49
CA ASN A 58 -17.20 1.89 -2.74
C ASN A 58 -16.17 0.85 -3.23
N ALA A 59 -15.19 1.26 -4.05
CA ALA A 59 -14.24 0.32 -4.62
C ALA A 59 -13.04 0.02 -3.71
N VAL A 60 -12.70 -1.27 -3.58
CA VAL A 60 -11.48 -1.73 -2.87
C VAL A 60 -10.38 -2.01 -3.89
N GLU A 61 -9.23 -1.39 -3.65
CA GLU A 61 -8.05 -1.47 -4.51
C GLU A 61 -6.81 -1.83 -3.69
N THR A 62 -6.01 -2.76 -4.21
CA THR A 62 -4.72 -3.13 -3.61
C THR A 62 -3.60 -2.84 -4.60
N TYR A 63 -2.57 -2.14 -4.16
CA TYR A 63 -1.47 -1.70 -5.00
C TYR A 63 -0.14 -2.32 -4.55
N TYR A 64 0.71 -2.64 -5.50
CA TYR A 64 2.12 -3.00 -5.27
C TYR A 64 3.06 -2.05 -6.03
N PHE A 65 4.33 -2.01 -5.64
CA PHE A 65 5.28 -1.07 -6.22
C PHE A 65 5.64 -1.39 -7.68
N GLY A 66 5.58 -0.37 -8.55
CA GLY A 66 6.07 -0.43 -9.92
C GLY A 66 5.51 0.69 -10.80
N ALA A 67 5.89 0.71 -12.08
CA ALA A 67 5.38 1.68 -13.06
C ALA A 67 3.96 1.32 -13.55
N PRO A 68 2.95 2.17 -13.33
CA PRO A 68 1.61 2.01 -13.90
C PRO A 68 1.58 2.33 -15.39
N ALA A 69 0.67 1.66 -16.09
CA ALA A 69 0.38 1.92 -17.49
C ALA A 69 -0.62 3.07 -17.68
N ASP A 70 -1.45 3.38 -16.68
CA ASP A 70 -2.51 4.39 -16.77
C ASP A 70 -2.16 5.71 -16.07
N GLY A 71 -2.62 6.82 -16.66
CA GLY A 71 -2.33 8.18 -16.17
C GLY A 71 -3.02 8.53 -14.85
N ASP A 72 -4.15 7.90 -14.53
CA ASP A 72 -4.88 8.19 -13.28
C ASP A 72 -4.15 7.64 -12.07
N THR A 73 -3.57 6.43 -12.18
CA THR A 73 -2.72 5.86 -11.13
C THR A 73 -1.43 6.65 -10.96
N TRP A 74 -0.87 7.21 -12.05
CA TRP A 74 0.23 8.17 -11.96
C TRP A 74 -0.14 9.44 -11.19
N ARG A 75 -1.34 9.99 -11.42
CA ARG A 75 -1.82 11.18 -10.71
C ARG A 75 -2.07 10.89 -9.23
N LEU A 76 -2.67 9.73 -8.92
CA LEU A 76 -2.86 9.27 -7.54
C LEU A 76 -1.52 9.12 -6.81
N ALA A 77 -0.54 8.49 -7.46
CA ALA A 77 0.80 8.35 -6.91
C ALA A 77 1.46 9.70 -6.63
N GLN A 78 1.33 10.68 -7.52
CA GLN A 78 1.82 12.04 -7.26
C GLN A 78 1.17 12.68 -6.03
N GLN A 79 -0.15 12.53 -5.87
CA GLN A 79 -0.87 13.10 -4.72
C GLN A 79 -0.38 12.48 -3.41
N GLU A 80 -0.29 11.15 -3.34
CA GLU A 80 0.17 10.43 -2.15
C GLU A 80 1.67 10.67 -1.87
N ASN A 81 2.48 10.90 -2.91
CA ASN A 81 3.91 11.15 -2.79
C ASN A 81 4.26 12.65 -2.67
N ALA A 82 3.28 13.56 -2.63
CA ALA A 82 3.54 15.00 -2.65
C ALA A 82 4.46 15.45 -1.48
N GLU A 83 4.33 14.79 -0.32
CA GLU A 83 5.13 15.06 0.88
C GLU A 83 6.54 14.42 0.83
N SER A 84 6.88 13.66 -0.21
CA SER A 84 8.19 12.99 -0.31
C SER A 84 9.34 13.94 -0.64
N GLY A 85 9.05 15.15 -1.14
CA GLY A 85 10.06 16.10 -1.60
C GLY A 85 10.84 15.65 -2.85
N MET A 86 10.48 14.52 -3.47
CA MET A 86 11.18 13.98 -4.64
C MET A 86 10.64 14.61 -5.94
N PRO A 87 11.49 15.17 -6.81
CA PRO A 87 11.08 15.66 -8.13
C PRO A 87 10.54 14.53 -9.00
N ILE A 88 9.50 14.82 -9.80
CA ILE A 88 8.83 13.82 -10.63
C ILE A 88 9.75 13.12 -11.65
N GLY A 89 10.78 13.81 -12.14
CA GLY A 89 11.76 13.23 -13.07
C GLY A 89 12.62 12.15 -12.42
N ALA A 90 13.25 12.48 -11.29
CA ALA A 90 14.02 11.54 -10.47
C ALA A 90 13.17 10.36 -10.01
N PHE A 91 11.90 10.61 -9.71
CA PHE A 91 10.94 9.59 -9.33
C PHE A 91 10.66 8.58 -10.45
N ARG A 92 10.51 9.03 -11.70
CA ARG A 92 10.29 8.14 -12.87
C ARG A 92 11.52 7.30 -13.17
N GLU A 93 12.70 7.89 -13.10
CA GLU A 93 13.97 7.19 -13.31
C GLU A 93 14.18 6.10 -12.25
N LEU A 94 13.94 6.43 -10.99
CA LEU A 94 14.07 5.51 -9.88
C LEU A 94 13.07 4.34 -9.95
N VAL A 95 11.84 4.56 -10.42
CA VAL A 95 10.87 3.47 -10.69
C VAL A 95 11.34 2.54 -11.82
N ALA A 96 12.04 3.08 -12.82
CA ALA A 96 12.63 2.28 -13.90
C ALA A 96 13.82 1.44 -13.40
N THR A 97 14.61 1.96 -12.45
CA THR A 97 15.80 1.29 -11.91
C THR A 97 15.50 0.30 -10.78
N LEU A 98 14.60 0.64 -9.84
CA LEU A 98 14.27 -0.21 -8.67
C LEU A 98 13.17 -1.24 -8.94
N GLY A 99 12.78 -1.45 -10.19
CA GLY A 99 11.84 -2.49 -10.63
C GLY A 99 12.40 -3.92 -10.49
N ASP A 100 13.02 -4.24 -9.35
CA ASP A 100 13.65 -5.52 -9.07
C ASP A 100 12.62 -6.65 -9.14
N THR A 101 12.83 -7.62 -10.03
CA THR A 101 11.77 -8.50 -10.53
C THR A 101 11.25 -9.47 -9.47
N LEU A 102 12.10 -9.90 -8.53
CA LEU A 102 11.74 -10.85 -7.47
C LEU A 102 10.85 -10.22 -6.38
N LYS A 103 11.20 -9.02 -5.88
CA LYS A 103 10.35 -8.27 -4.93
C LYS A 103 9.00 -7.90 -5.53
N ARG A 104 8.99 -7.64 -6.84
CA ARG A 104 7.76 -7.36 -7.59
C ARG A 104 6.85 -8.58 -7.62
N GLN A 105 7.36 -9.76 -7.94
CA GLN A 105 6.56 -10.99 -8.01
C GLN A 105 5.93 -11.37 -6.66
N GLU A 106 6.69 -11.29 -5.57
CA GLU A 106 6.16 -11.60 -4.23
C GLU A 106 5.13 -10.56 -3.76
N SER A 107 5.35 -9.28 -4.06
CA SER A 107 4.40 -8.21 -3.73
C SER A 107 3.11 -8.32 -4.54
N VAL A 108 3.19 -8.80 -5.79
CA VAL A 108 2.02 -9.14 -6.63
C VAL A 108 1.22 -10.27 -5.98
N THR A 109 1.86 -11.39 -5.62
CA THR A 109 1.19 -12.53 -4.98
C THR A 109 0.49 -12.11 -3.69
N LEU A 110 1.18 -11.34 -2.85
CA LEU A 110 0.61 -10.79 -1.62
C LEU A 110 -0.57 -9.86 -1.90
N ALA A 111 -0.45 -8.95 -2.88
CA ALA A 111 -1.51 -8.02 -3.24
C ALA A 111 -2.77 -8.76 -3.72
N HIS A 112 -2.60 -9.80 -4.55
CA HIS A 112 -3.70 -10.66 -4.98
C HIS A 112 -4.34 -11.42 -3.82
N PHE A 113 -3.53 -11.96 -2.90
CA PHE A 113 -4.05 -12.63 -1.71
C PHE A 113 -4.88 -11.68 -0.84
N VAL A 114 -4.34 -10.50 -0.54
CA VAL A 114 -5.03 -9.46 0.24
C VAL A 114 -6.32 -9.01 -0.45
N GLN A 115 -6.28 -8.73 -1.75
CA GLN A 115 -7.46 -8.33 -2.54
C GLN A 115 -8.54 -9.41 -2.50
N THR A 116 -8.17 -10.68 -2.66
CA THR A 116 -9.10 -11.81 -2.70
C THR A 116 -9.76 -12.05 -1.35
N GLN A 117 -8.97 -12.06 -0.27
CA GLN A 117 -9.49 -12.23 1.09
C GLN A 117 -10.37 -11.06 1.51
N LEU A 118 -10.01 -9.83 1.14
CA LEU A 118 -10.83 -8.65 1.41
C LEU A 118 -12.14 -8.68 0.64
N LEU A 119 -12.12 -9.02 -0.66
CA LEU A 119 -13.34 -9.18 -1.44
C LEU A 119 -14.26 -10.23 -0.81
N ALA A 120 -13.74 -11.40 -0.41
CA ALA A 120 -14.55 -12.44 0.23
C ALA A 120 -15.31 -11.93 1.49
N VAL A 121 -14.77 -10.95 2.21
CA VAL A 121 -15.37 -10.35 3.40
C VAL A 121 -16.25 -9.14 3.05
N VAL A 122 -15.84 -8.28 2.12
CA VAL A 122 -16.51 -7.02 1.74
C VAL A 122 -17.69 -7.27 0.79
N MET A 123 -17.58 -8.24 -0.13
CA MET A 123 -18.67 -8.66 -1.04
C MET A 123 -19.95 -9.04 -0.28
N ARG A 124 -19.83 -9.53 0.96
CA ARG A 124 -20.97 -9.88 1.82
C ARG A 124 -21.74 -8.67 2.36
N ARG A 125 -21.21 -7.44 2.25
CA ARG A 125 -21.77 -6.24 2.89
C ARG A 125 -22.10 -5.09 1.93
N THR A 126 -21.41 -4.93 0.79
CA THR A 126 -21.48 -3.68 0.00
C THR A 126 -21.71 -3.85 -1.51
N GLY A 127 -21.87 -5.07 -2.03
CA GLY A 127 -21.98 -5.30 -3.47
C GLY A 127 -20.67 -5.11 -4.25
N PRO A 128 -20.69 -5.24 -5.60
CA PRO A 128 -19.51 -5.47 -6.42
C PRO A 128 -18.85 -4.18 -6.90
N LEU A 129 -17.84 -3.70 -6.19
CA LEU A 129 -16.82 -2.83 -6.80
C LEU A 129 -15.43 -3.27 -6.33
N GLY A 130 -15.03 -4.49 -6.68
CA GLY A 130 -13.61 -4.86 -6.62
C GLY A 130 -12.88 -4.24 -7.81
N ALA A 131 -12.05 -3.22 -7.60
CA ALA A 131 -11.27 -2.61 -8.67
C ALA A 131 -9.91 -3.31 -8.90
N GLY A 132 -9.66 -4.39 -8.16
CA GLY A 132 -8.57 -5.34 -8.40
C GLY A 132 -7.22 -4.94 -7.83
N VAL A 133 -6.20 -5.72 -8.21
CA VAL A 133 -4.80 -5.41 -7.91
C VAL A 133 -4.24 -4.49 -8.99
N LYS A 134 -3.58 -3.42 -8.58
CA LYS A 134 -2.99 -2.40 -9.44
C LYS A 134 -1.52 -2.22 -9.13
N VAL A 135 -0.77 -1.61 -10.04
CA VAL A 135 0.62 -1.25 -9.80
C VAL A 135 0.72 0.25 -9.65
N ALA A 136 1.46 0.73 -8.66
CA ALA A 136 1.66 2.16 -8.47
C ALA A 136 3.04 2.42 -7.86
N PRO A 137 3.69 3.53 -8.23
CA PRO A 137 4.94 3.92 -7.63
C PRO A 137 4.55 4.72 -6.37
N PHE A 138 4.40 4.05 -5.22
CA PHE A 138 4.21 4.76 -3.95
C PHE A 138 5.55 4.78 -3.22
N VAL A 139 6.05 5.97 -2.84
CA VAL A 139 7.36 6.16 -2.18
C VAL A 139 7.44 5.37 -0.86
N VAL A 140 6.32 5.23 -0.16
CA VAL A 140 6.27 4.44 1.07
C VAL A 140 6.62 2.96 0.86
N LEU A 141 6.44 2.43 -0.35
CA LEU A 141 6.76 1.04 -0.70
C LEU A 141 8.22 0.86 -1.17
N MET A 142 8.90 1.96 -1.50
CA MET A 142 10.21 1.98 -2.15
C MET A 142 11.38 1.82 -1.18
N GLY A 143 11.28 2.39 0.02
CA GLY A 143 12.35 2.35 1.03
C GLY A 143 12.39 1.06 1.85
N LEU A 144 11.51 0.11 1.56
CA LEU A 144 11.37 -1.13 2.31
C LEU A 144 12.26 -2.21 1.69
N ARG A 145 13.03 -2.91 2.53
CA ARG A 145 13.79 -4.09 2.10
C ARG A 145 12.92 -5.35 1.93
N LEU A 146 11.60 -5.23 2.06
CA LEU A 146 10.62 -6.26 2.44
C LEU A 146 9.42 -6.28 1.48
N ARG A 147 8.50 -7.24 1.63
CA ARG A 147 7.22 -7.31 0.89
C ARG A 147 6.27 -6.19 1.32
N ALA A 148 5.61 -5.52 0.37
CA ALA A 148 4.75 -4.39 0.70
C ALA A 148 3.56 -4.23 -0.24
N CYS A 149 2.41 -3.83 0.30
CA CYS A 149 1.25 -3.40 -0.47
C CYS A 149 0.56 -2.18 0.13
N TRP A 150 -0.08 -1.39 -0.73
CA TRP A 150 -0.82 -0.18 -0.38
C TRP A 150 -2.32 -0.42 -0.62
N ARG A 151 -3.16 -0.12 0.37
CA ARG A 151 -4.59 -0.42 0.38
C ARG A 151 -5.40 0.87 0.37
N ARG A 152 -6.42 0.90 -0.49
CA ARG A 152 -7.54 1.84 -0.47
C ARG A 152 -8.82 1.15 0.05
#